data_AF-A0A957MBE8-F1
#
_entry.id   AF-A0A957MBE8-F1
#
_cell.length_a   1.000
_cell.length_b   1.000
_cell.length_c   1.000
_cell.angle_alpha   90.00
_cell.angle_beta   90.00
_cell.angle_gamma   90.00
#
_symmetry.space_group_name_H-M   'P 1'
#
loop_
_entity.id
_entity.type
_entity.pdbx_description
1 polymer ?
#
loop_
_entity_poly.entity_id
_entity_poly.type
_entity_poly.pdbx_seq_one_letter_code
_entity_poly.pdbx_strand_id
1 'polypeptide(L)'
;HRGAEIARGEWLLFTDADMAHAVDGPRLAVSHALEQRLDALSLFVHQEYRSGLERLALSVAFAGLFAGRRPDNYVLNGQYILIRRAVYHESGGFGGVRGEALEDLALGNLLHR
;
A
#
# COMPACT_ATOMS: atom_id res chain seq x y z
N HIS A 1 -5.39 1.71 14.21
CA HIS A 1 -5.95 2.15 12.92
C HIS A 1 -7.43 1.80 12.95
N ARG A 2 -8.29 2.72 13.39
CA ARG A 2 -9.65 2.38 13.85
C ARG A 2 -10.52 1.71 12.79
N GLY A 3 -10.35 2.05 11.52
CA GLY A 3 -11.07 1.39 10.42
C GLY A 3 -10.80 -0.11 10.34
N ALA A 4 -9.54 -0.53 10.53
CA ALA A 4 -9.16 -1.94 10.52
C ALA A 4 -9.73 -2.71 11.72
N GLU A 5 -9.97 -2.04 12.85
CA GLU A 5 -10.53 -2.66 14.08
C GLU A 5 -12.01 -2.99 13.93
N ILE A 6 -12.76 -2.23 13.12
CA ILE A 6 -14.20 -2.42 12.91
C ILE A 6 -14.55 -3.14 11.59
N ALA A 7 -13.60 -3.22 10.67
CA ALA A 7 -13.77 -3.89 9.39
C ALA A 7 -13.98 -5.39 9.57
N ARG A 8 -14.90 -5.95 8.78
CA ARG A 8 -15.30 -7.37 8.86
C ARG A 8 -14.93 -8.19 7.61
N GLY A 9 -14.37 -7.54 6.59
CA GLY A 9 -13.93 -8.20 5.37
C GLY A 9 -12.79 -9.19 5.62
N GLU A 10 -12.65 -10.19 4.77
CA GLU A 10 -11.47 -11.06 4.75
C GLU A 10 -10.20 -10.30 4.32
N TRP A 11 -10.39 -9.28 3.48
CA TRP A 11 -9.37 -8.36 3.01
C TRP A 11 -9.63 -6.95 3.57
N LEU A 12 -8.55 -6.26 3.89
CA LEU A 12 -8.53 -4.84 4.25
C LEU A 12 -7.88 -4.07 3.11
N LEU A 13 -8.58 -3.04 2.63
CA LEU A 13 -8.03 -2.07 1.69
C LEU A 13 -7.76 -0.78 2.43
N PHE A 14 -6.49 -0.40 2.53
CA PHE A 14 -6.04 0.92 2.95
C PHE A 14 -5.82 1.75 1.71
N THR A 15 -6.42 2.94 1.70
CA THR A 15 -6.32 3.86 0.57
C THR A 15 -6.47 5.29 1.05
N ASP A 16 -5.86 6.22 0.34
CA ASP A 16 -5.94 7.63 0.64
C ASP A 16 -7.33 8.20 0.32
N ALA A 17 -7.72 9.23 1.08
CA ALA A 17 -9.04 9.84 0.94
C ALA A 17 -9.25 10.58 -0.38
N ASP A 18 -8.18 10.92 -1.09
CA ASP A 18 -8.19 11.60 -2.39
C ASP A 18 -8.06 10.63 -3.57
N MET A 19 -8.05 9.31 -3.33
CA MET A 19 -8.01 8.34 -4.40
C MET A 19 -9.37 8.14 -5.08
N ALA A 20 -9.38 8.21 -6.41
CA ALA A 20 -10.50 7.77 -7.23
C ALA A 20 -10.33 6.30 -7.63
N HIS A 21 -11.29 5.46 -7.24
CA HIS A 21 -11.33 4.06 -7.64
C HIS A 21 -12.23 3.83 -8.85
N ALA A 22 -11.79 2.99 -9.78
CA ALA A 22 -12.71 2.35 -10.71
C ALA A 22 -13.72 1.50 -9.92
N VAL A 23 -14.96 1.40 -10.43
CA VAL A 23 -16.04 0.63 -9.77
C VAL A 23 -15.62 -0.82 -9.46
N ASP A 24 -14.88 -1.43 -10.37
CA ASP A 24 -14.37 -2.80 -10.24
C ASP A 24 -12.99 -2.90 -9.56
N GLY A 25 -12.36 -1.77 -9.20
CA GLY A 25 -10.97 -1.72 -8.73
C GLY A 25 -10.69 -2.67 -7.56
N PRO A 26 -11.39 -2.54 -6.41
CA PRO A 26 -11.20 -3.44 -5.28
C PRO A 26 -11.46 -4.92 -5.61
N ARG A 27 -12.47 -5.20 -6.46
CA ARG A 27 -12.78 -6.57 -6.90
C ARG A 27 -11.61 -7.16 -7.69
N LEU A 28 -11.07 -6.42 -8.66
CA LEU A 28 -9.93 -6.85 -9.46
C LEU A 28 -8.67 -7.04 -8.62
N ALA A 29 -8.42 -6.16 -7.66
CA ALA A 29 -7.29 -6.27 -6.75
C ALA A 29 -7.37 -7.56 -5.89
N VAL A 30 -8.54 -7.85 -5.31
CA VAL A 30 -8.77 -9.11 -4.56
C VAL A 30 -8.63 -10.32 -5.48
N SER A 31 -9.25 -10.31 -6.66
CA SER A 31 -9.13 -11.40 -7.64
C SER A 31 -7.67 -11.69 -8.00
N HIS A 32 -6.90 -10.64 -8.28
CA HIS A 32 -5.48 -10.77 -8.59
C HIS A 32 -4.68 -11.34 -7.41
N ALA A 33 -4.94 -10.86 -6.20
CA ALA A 33 -4.28 -11.38 -5.00
C ALA A 33 -4.56 -12.88 -4.79
N LEU A 34 -5.80 -13.32 -5.01
CA LEU A 34 -6.18 -14.72 -4.91
C LEU A 34 -5.52 -15.58 -6.01
N GLU A 35 -5.53 -15.12 -7.26
CA GLU A 35 -4.91 -15.81 -8.39
C GLU A 35 -3.41 -16.01 -8.18
N GLN A 36 -2.72 -14.98 -7.68
CA GLN A 36 -1.29 -15.00 -7.41
C GLN A 36 -0.93 -15.56 -6.02
N ARG A 37 -1.93 -15.99 -5.23
CA ARG A 37 -1.77 -16.50 -3.85
C ARG A 37 -0.97 -15.55 -2.96
N LEU A 38 -1.25 -14.26 -3.08
CA LEU A 38 -0.65 -13.22 -2.26
C LEU A 38 -1.42 -13.07 -0.95
N ASP A 39 -0.71 -12.62 0.09
CA ASP A 39 -1.29 -12.22 1.37
C ASP A 39 -1.45 -10.70 1.48
N ALA A 40 -0.67 -9.96 0.69
CA ALA A 40 -0.79 -8.53 0.52
C ALA A 40 -0.40 -8.13 -0.91
N LEU A 41 -0.98 -7.05 -1.40
CA LEU A 41 -0.55 -6.38 -2.63
C LEU A 41 -0.59 -4.87 -2.43
N SER A 42 0.22 -4.16 -3.19
CA SER A 42 0.16 -2.71 -3.27
C SER A 42 0.34 -2.27 -4.71
N LEU A 43 -0.31 -1.17 -5.08
CA LEU A 43 -0.34 -0.67 -6.45
C LEU A 43 0.26 0.72 -6.53
N PHE A 44 1.15 0.94 -7.50
CA PHE A 44 1.44 2.28 -7.99
C PHE A 44 0.34 2.68 -8.96
N VAL A 45 -0.49 3.62 -8.56
CA VAL A 45 -1.64 4.08 -9.33
C VAL A 45 -1.27 5.24 -10.25
N HIS A 46 -2.15 5.51 -11.22
CA HIS A 46 -2.05 6.70 -12.04
C HIS A 46 -2.11 7.96 -11.16
N GLN A 47 -1.17 8.88 -11.37
CA GLN A 47 -1.09 10.13 -10.62
C GLN A 47 -1.71 11.26 -11.44
N GLU A 48 -2.68 11.95 -10.87
CA GLU A 48 -3.21 13.20 -11.41
C GLU A 48 -2.39 14.38 -10.89
N TYR A 49 -2.08 15.35 -11.75
CA TYR A 49 -1.30 16.53 -11.41
C TYR A 49 -1.92 17.79 -12.03
N ARG A 50 -1.87 18.89 -11.30
CA ARG A 50 -2.45 20.18 -11.70
C ARG A 50 -1.48 21.05 -12.48
N SER A 51 -0.17 20.76 -12.40
CA SER A 51 0.86 21.52 -13.10
C SER A 51 2.06 20.66 -13.53
N GLY A 52 2.85 21.20 -14.48
CA GLY A 52 4.09 20.56 -14.93
C GLY A 52 5.16 20.46 -13.83
N LEU A 53 5.18 21.39 -12.87
CA LEU A 53 6.11 21.36 -11.73
C LEU A 53 5.75 20.24 -10.75
N GLU A 54 4.46 20.05 -10.44
CA GLU A 54 4.01 18.91 -9.63
C GLU A 54 4.39 17.58 -10.28
N ARG A 55 4.16 17.45 -11.59
CA ARG A 55 4.56 16.26 -12.35
C ARG A 55 6.07 16.00 -12.25
N LEU A 56 6.90 17.03 -12.40
CA LEU A 56 8.35 16.91 -12.30
C LEU A 56 8.77 16.53 -10.88
N ALA A 57 8.23 17.19 -9.86
CA ALA A 57 8.53 16.91 -8.46
C ALA A 57 8.20 15.45 -8.08
N LEU A 58 7.02 14.96 -8.46
CA LEU A 58 6.63 13.56 -8.26
C LEU A 58 7.54 12.60 -9.03
N SER A 59 7.90 12.93 -10.26
CA SER A 59 8.81 12.10 -11.07
C SER A 59 10.18 11.98 -10.42
N VAL A 60 10.73 13.08 -9.89
CA VAL A 60 12.00 13.08 -9.15
C VAL A 60 11.89 12.31 -7.84
N ALA A 61 10.78 12.47 -7.10
CA ALA A 61 10.53 11.73 -5.87
C ALA A 61 10.48 10.21 -6.12
N PHE A 62 9.73 9.75 -7.13
CA PHE A 62 9.70 8.34 -7.51
C PHE A 62 11.06 7.85 -7.98
N ALA A 63 11.78 8.63 -8.80
CA ALA A 63 13.13 8.26 -9.22
C ALA A 63 14.06 8.06 -8.01
N GLY A 64 14.00 8.95 -7.02
CA GLY A 64 14.74 8.82 -5.77
C GLY A 64 14.36 7.57 -4.97
N LEU A 65 13.06 7.31 -4.81
CA LEU A 65 12.54 6.12 -4.12
C LEU A 65 13.05 4.82 -4.77
N PHE A 66 12.93 4.71 -6.10
CA PHE A 66 13.35 3.50 -6.81
C PHE A 66 14.87 3.36 -6.92
N ALA A 67 15.61 4.46 -7.05
CA ALA A 67 17.07 4.42 -7.04
C ALA A 67 17.64 4.02 -5.67
N GLY A 68 16.97 4.41 -4.58
CA GLY A 68 17.33 4.04 -3.20
C GLY A 68 16.84 2.66 -2.78
N ARG A 69 16.04 1.97 -3.61
CA ARG A 69 15.46 0.66 -3.28
C ARG A 69 16.56 -0.40 -3.24
N ARG A 70 16.64 -1.11 -2.11
CA ARG A 70 17.45 -2.33 -1.98
C ARG A 70 16.64 -3.56 -2.40
N PRO A 71 17.29 -4.65 -2.87
CA PRO A 71 16.58 -5.86 -3.32
C PRO A 71 15.68 -6.49 -2.25
N ASP A 72 16.03 -6.31 -0.98
CA ASP A 72 15.37 -6.83 0.21
C ASP A 72 14.33 -5.87 0.83
N ASN A 73 14.24 -4.63 0.35
CA ASN A 73 13.23 -3.67 0.83
C ASN A 73 11.91 -3.89 0.10
N TYR A 74 10.85 -4.21 0.82
CA TYR A 74 9.52 -4.35 0.23
C TYR A 74 8.83 -2.98 0.25
N VAL A 75 8.50 -2.47 -0.94
CA VAL A 75 7.86 -1.16 -1.07
C VAL A 75 6.37 -1.40 -1.20
N LEU A 76 5.63 -1.02 -0.17
CA LEU A 76 4.20 -0.77 -0.28
C LEU A 76 4.03 0.71 -0.59
N ASN A 77 3.20 1.01 -1.58
CA ASN A 77 2.71 2.35 -1.82
C ASN A 77 1.54 2.62 -0.87
N GLY A 78 1.72 3.54 0.09
CA GLY A 78 0.70 3.92 1.07
C GLY A 78 -0.67 4.28 0.47
N GLN A 79 -0.70 4.80 -0.76
CA GLN A 79 -1.93 5.18 -1.44
C GLN A 79 -2.88 3.98 -1.69
N TYR A 80 -2.34 2.78 -1.87
CA TYR A 80 -3.12 1.58 -2.13
C TYR A 80 -2.45 0.33 -1.56
N ILE A 81 -2.96 -0.18 -0.45
CA ILE A 81 -2.48 -1.41 0.19
C ILE A 81 -3.68 -2.33 0.44
N LEU A 82 -3.70 -3.48 -0.24
CA LEU A 82 -4.65 -4.56 0.03
C LEU A 82 -3.93 -5.65 0.84
N ILE A 83 -4.50 -6.07 1.96
CA ILE A 83 -3.89 -7.10 2.83
C ILE A 83 -4.96 -8.00 3.45
N ARG A 84 -4.67 -9.30 3.57
CA ARG A 84 -5.53 -10.23 4.31
C ARG A 84 -5.66 -9.76 5.75
N ARG A 85 -6.88 -9.71 6.25
CA ARG A 85 -7.18 -9.25 7.62
C ARG A 85 -6.44 -10.06 8.67
N ALA A 86 -6.35 -11.39 8.49
CA ALA A 86 -5.61 -12.26 9.41
C ALA A 86 -4.12 -11.86 9.48
N VAL A 87 -3.47 -11.73 8.33
CA VAL A 87 -2.05 -11.35 8.21
C VAL A 87 -1.78 -9.95 8.77
N TYR A 88 -2.68 -9.00 8.52
CA TYR A 88 -2.59 -7.66 9.12
C TYR A 88 -2.63 -7.70 10.66
N HIS A 89 -3.48 -8.53 11.27
CA HIS A 89 -3.55 -8.62 12.72
C HIS A 89 -2.41 -9.43 13.33
N GLU A 90 -2.02 -10.55 12.70
CA GLU A 90 -0.93 -11.41 13.16
C GLU A 90 0.43 -10.68 13.15
N SER A 91 0.68 -9.85 12.14
CA SER A 91 1.87 -9.00 12.08
C SER A 91 1.86 -7.83 13.08
N GLY A 92 0.71 -7.51 13.68
CA GLY A 92 0.50 -6.27 14.45
C GLY A 92 0.22 -5.03 13.58
N GLY A 93 0.24 -5.20 12.24
CA GLY A 93 -0.15 -4.18 11.26
C GLY A 93 0.60 -2.86 11.44
N PHE A 94 -0.07 -1.75 11.20
CA PHE A 94 0.51 -0.42 11.41
C PHE A 94 0.83 -0.11 12.88
N GLY A 95 0.30 -0.90 13.84
CA GLY A 95 0.70 -0.80 15.24
C GLY A 95 2.16 -1.25 15.46
N GLY A 96 2.62 -2.25 14.71
CA GLY A 96 3.97 -2.80 14.79
C GLY A 96 5.07 -1.91 14.20
N VAL A 97 4.70 -0.91 13.40
CA VAL A 97 5.61 0.04 12.73
C VAL A 97 5.36 1.49 13.16
N ARG A 98 4.62 1.69 14.25
CA ARG A 98 4.26 3.02 14.74
C ARG A 98 5.51 3.84 15.06
N GLY A 99 5.58 5.04 14.47
CA GLY A 99 6.69 5.97 14.71
C GLY A 99 7.83 5.86 13.70
N GLU A 100 7.73 4.93 12.74
CA GLU A 100 8.55 4.95 11.53
C GLU A 100 8.18 6.16 10.67
N ALA A 101 9.18 6.75 10.00
CA ALA A 101 8.96 7.92 9.14
C ALA A 101 8.09 7.59 7.91
N LEU A 102 8.23 6.36 7.40
CA LEU A 102 7.49 5.81 6.26
C LEU A 102 6.88 4.48 6.68
N GLU A 103 5.73 4.56 7.36
CA GLU A 103 5.06 3.40 7.98
C GLU A 103 4.65 2.33 6.94
N ASP A 104 4.38 2.72 5.69
CA ASP A 104 4.05 1.81 4.58
C ASP A 104 5.24 0.95 4.14
N LEU A 105 6.42 1.55 3.98
CA LEU A 105 7.66 0.82 3.69
C LEU A 105 8.05 -0.09 4.87
N ALA A 106 7.91 0.41 6.09
CA ALA A 106 8.17 -0.37 7.29
C ALA A 106 7.21 -1.58 7.38
N LEU A 107 5.93 -1.38 7.07
CA LEU A 107 4.94 -2.47 7.03
C LEU A 107 5.31 -3.51 5.97
N GLY A 108 5.74 -3.09 4.78
CA GLY A 108 6.21 -4.01 3.75
C GLY A 108 7.34 -4.92 4.24
N ASN A 109 8.32 -4.34 4.93
CA ASN A 109 9.43 -5.08 5.51
C ASN A 109 9.00 -5.99 6.68
N LEU A 110 8.01 -5.56 7.48
CA LEU A 110 7.46 -6.36 8.58
C LEU A 110 6.75 -7.62 8.05
N LEU A 111 5.99 -7.51 6.96
CA LEU A 111 5.25 -8.61 6.36
C LEU A 111 6.13 -9.65 5.66
N HIS A 112 7.37 -9.29 5.34
CA HIS A 112 8.32 -10.22 4.72
C HIS A 112 9.06 -11.11 5.72
N ARG A 113 9.04 -10.76 7.00
CA ARG A 113 9.72 -11.54 8.06
C ARG A 113 8.93 -12.77 8.44
#